data_AF-A0A9E2KL32-F1
#
_entry.id   AF-A0A9E2KL32-F1
#
_cell.length_a   1.000
_cell.length_b   1.000
_cell.length_c   1.000
_cell.angle_alpha   90.00
_cell.angle_beta   90.00
_cell.angle_gamma   90.00
#
_symmetry.space_group_name_H-M   'P 1'
#
loop_
_entity.id
_entity.type
_entity.pdbx_description
1 polymer ?
#
loop_
_entity_poly.entity_id
_entity_poly.type
_entity_poly.pdbx_seq_one_letter_code
_entity_poly.pdbx_strand_id
1 'polypeptide(L)' 'MNIVLAVILCTVVGLVGAVILVAAAKFMAVEEDPRIEQVTGCLAGANCGGCGYAGCADYAKAVVMDGVPC' A
#
# COMPACT_ATOMS: atom_id res chain seq x y z
N MET A 1 -7.05 36.07 17.44
CA MET A 1 -6.59 35.03 16.51
C MET A 1 -6.06 35.72 15.26
N ASN A 2 -4.74 35.74 15.05
CA ASN A 2 -4.15 36.43 13.90
C ASN A 2 -4.03 35.43 12.74
N ILE A 3 -4.53 35.77 11.54
CA ILE A 3 -4.60 34.83 10.40
C ILE A 3 -3.21 34.25 10.07
N VAL A 4 -2.16 35.08 10.19
CA VAL A 4 -0.77 34.67 10.00
C VAL A 4 -0.36 33.53 10.94
N LEU A 5 -0.78 33.58 12.21
CA LEU A 5 -0.45 32.55 13.19
C LEU A 5 -1.18 31.24 12.91
N ALA A 6 -2.41 31.30 12.39
CA ALA A 6 -3.16 30.11 11.96
C ALA A 6 -2.47 29.44 10.77
N VAL A 7 -2.01 30.22 9.78
CA VAL A 7 -1.30 29.69 8.62
C VAL A 7 0.01 28.99 9.04
N ILE A 8 0.80 29.62 9.92
CA ILE A 8 2.05 29.04 10.42
C ILE A 8 1.79 27.73 11.18
N LEU A 9 0.75 27.69 12.01
CA LEU A 9 0.42 26.48 12.75
C LEU A 9 0.04 25.32 11.81
N CYS A 10 -0.81 25.59 10.82
CA CYS A 10 -1.24 24.57 9.86
C CYS A 10 -0.07 24.04 9.02
N THR A 11 0.86 24.90 8.59
CA THR A 11 2.03 24.45 7.82
C THR A 11 2.97 23.60 8.67
N VAL A 12 3.22 23.97 9.92
CA VAL A 12 4.09 23.18 10.82
C VAL A 12 3.49 21.80 11.07
N VAL A 13 2.20 21.71 11.39
CA VAL A 13 1.54 20.42 11.64
C VAL A 13 1.54 19.56 10.37
N GLY A 14 1.24 20.15 9.20
CA GLY A 14 1.28 19.45 7.93
C GLY A 14 2.68 18.92 7.59
N LEU A 15 3.72 19.71 7.86
CA LEU A 15 5.10 19.33 7.58
C LEU A 15 5.58 18.21 8.51
N VAL A 16 5.23 18.28 9.80
CA VAL A 16 5.50 17.19 10.76
C VAL A 16 4.80 15.89 10.33
N GLY A 17 3.52 15.97 9.97
CA GLY A 17 2.77 14.82 9.48
C GLY A 17 3.39 14.20 8.22
N ALA A 18 3.79 15.03 7.26
CA ALA A 18 4.43 14.57 6.03
C ALA A 18 5.76 13.83 6.31
N VAL A 19 6.60 14.35 7.20
CA VAL A 19 7.87 13.70 7.57
C VAL A 19 7.63 12.33 8.20
N ILE A 20 6.65 12.24 9.11
CA ILE A 20 6.30 10.97 9.77
C ILE A 20 5.79 9.95 8.75
N LEU A 21 4.91 10.36 7.84
CA LEU A 21 4.37 9.46 6.81
C LEU A 21 5.44 8.96 5.83
N VAL A 22 6.36 9.83 5.41
CA VAL A 22 7.46 9.43 4.52
C VAL A 22 8.41 8.47 5.23
N ALA A 23 8.74 8.74 6.50
CA ALA A 23 9.54 7.82 7.30
C ALA A 23 8.84 6.46 7.41
N ALA A 24 7.56 6.42 7.78
CA ALA A 24 6.79 5.19 7.86
C ALA A 24 6.74 4.44 6.52
N ALA A 25 6.52 5.12 5.41
CA ALA A 25 6.51 4.52 4.09
C ALA A 25 7.85 3.90 3.70
N LYS A 26 8.98 4.48 4.12
CA LYS A 26 10.32 3.94 3.86
C LYS A 26 10.68 2.78 4.80
N PHE A 27 10.28 2.84 6.07
CA PHE A 27 10.57 1.78 7.04
C PHE A 27 9.66 0.56 6.87
N MET A 28 8.41 0.76 6.44
CA MET A 28 7.43 -0.32 6.20
C MET A 28 7.37 -0.76 4.72
N ALA A 29 8.24 -0.23 3.87
CA ALA A 29 8.36 -0.71 2.49
C ALA A 29 8.87 -2.16 2.52
N VAL A 30 7.98 -3.09 2.16
CA VAL A 30 8.33 -4.48 1.93
C VAL A 30 8.64 -4.62 0.44
N GLU A 31 9.80 -5.21 0.13
CA GLU A 31 10.16 -5.51 -1.24
C GLU A 31 9.33 -6.71 -1.73
N GLU A 32 8.44 -6.46 -2.69
CA GLU A 32 7.60 -7.51 -3.28
C GLU A 32 8.31 -8.16 -4.48
N ASP A 33 8.16 -9.48 -4.60
CA ASP A 33 8.70 -10.22 -5.75
C ASP A 33 7.99 -9.76 -7.04
N PRO A 34 8.72 -9.37 -8.09
CA PRO A 34 8.13 -8.82 -9.32
C PRO A 34 7.17 -9.79 -10.03
N ARG A 35 7.23 -11.09 -9.72
CA ARG A 35 6.27 -12.08 -10.25
C ARG A 35 4.88 -11.92 -9.65
N ILE A 36 4.77 -11.41 -8.42
CA ILE A 36 3.47 -11.18 -7.76
C ILE A 36 2.69 -10.11 -8.52
N GLU A 37 3.35 -9.01 -8.91
CA GLU A 37 2.72 -7.93 -9.69
C GLU A 37 2.29 -8.41 -11.07
N GLN A 38 3.11 -9.22 -11.75
CA GLN A 38 2.78 -9.81 -13.05
C GLN A 38 1.54 -10.70 -12.98
N VAL A 39 1.46 -11.59 -11.97
CA VAL A 39 0.29 -12.45 -11.78
C VAL A 39 -0.93 -11.63 -11.35
N THR A 40 -0.75 -10.61 -10.50
CA THR A 40 -1.82 -9.70 -10.10
C THR A 40 -2.39 -8.94 -11.31
N GLY A 41 -1.55 -8.52 -12.26
CA GLY A 41 -1.98 -7.86 -13.49
C GLY A 41 -2.76 -8.76 -14.46
N CYS A 42 -2.61 -10.08 -14.35
CA CYS A 42 -3.42 -11.05 -15.09
C CYS A 42 -4.79 -11.30 -14.44
N LEU A 43 -4.97 -10.94 -13.17
CA LEU A 43 -6.22 -11.11 -12.44
C LEU A 43 -7.18 -9.95 -12.72
N ALA A 44 -8.48 -10.21 -12.57
CA ALA A 44 -9.52 -9.20 -12.80
C ALA A 44 -9.48 -8.01 -11.81
N GLY A 45 -8.67 -8.08 -10.74
CA GLY A 45 -8.58 -7.04 -9.70
C GLY A 45 -9.86 -6.82 -8.89
N ALA A 46 -10.86 -7.71 -9.03
CA ALA A 46 -12.18 -7.54 -8.44
C ALA A 46 -12.22 -7.75 -6.91
N ASN A 47 -11.20 -8.38 -6.32
CA ASN A 47 -11.12 -8.70 -4.89
C ASN A 47 -12.41 -9.36 -4.34
N CYS A 48 -13.00 -10.26 -5.14
CA CYS A 48 -14.31 -10.87 -4.84
C CYS A 48 -14.25 -12.06 -3.87
N GLY A 49 -13.04 -12.53 -3.51
CA GLY A 49 -12.86 -13.65 -2.57
C GLY A 49 -13.21 -15.04 -3.11
N GLY A 50 -13.53 -15.20 -4.41
CA GLY A 50 -13.89 -16.50 -5.00
C GLY A 50 -12.78 -17.55 -4.94
N CYS A 51 -11.53 -17.11 -4.84
CA CYS A 51 -10.36 -17.97 -4.66
C CYS A 51 -10.04 -18.30 -3.19
N GLY A 52 -10.80 -17.77 -2.22
CA GLY A 52 -10.57 -17.99 -0.78
C GLY A 52 -9.50 -17.09 -0.14
N TYR A 53 -8.93 -16.15 -0.89
CA TYR A 53 -7.97 -15.15 -0.41
C TYR A 53 -8.63 -13.78 -0.22
N ALA A 54 -8.06 -12.95 0.65
CA ALA A 54 -8.61 -11.63 0.99
C ALA A 54 -8.61 -10.65 -0.20
N GLY A 55 -7.66 -10.79 -1.11
CA GLY A 55 -7.60 -10.01 -2.35
C GLY A 55 -6.90 -10.74 -3.49
N CYS A 56 -7.00 -10.16 -4.69
CA CYS A 56 -6.32 -10.65 -5.88
C CYS A 56 -4.79 -10.63 -5.72
N ALA A 57 -4.24 -9.62 -5.02
CA ALA A 57 -2.81 -9.57 -4.71
C ALA A 57 -2.39 -10.69 -3.75
N ASP A 58 -3.22 -11.02 -2.74
CA ASP A 58 -2.94 -12.12 -1.82
C ASP A 58 -3.00 -13.48 -2.52
N TYR A 59 -3.94 -13.64 -3.45
CA TYR A 59 -4.00 -14.83 -4.29
C TYR A 59 -2.79 -14.93 -5.21
N ALA A 60 -2.40 -13.84 -5.89
CA ALA A 60 -1.21 -13.81 -6.73
C ALA A 60 0.07 -14.14 -5.93
N LYS A 61 0.16 -13.63 -4.70
CA LYS A 61 1.24 -13.97 -3.77
C LYS A 61 1.25 -15.46 -3.45
N ALA A 62 0.10 -16.06 -3.15
CA ALA A 62 0.00 -17.49 -2.90
C ALA A 62 0.35 -18.32 -4.14
N VAL A 63 -0.04 -17.90 -5.34
CA VAL A 63 0.34 -18.58 -6.60
C VAL A 63 1.86 -18.59 -6.77
N VAL A 64 2.52 -17.45 -6.51
CA VAL A 64 3.98 -17.32 -6.68
C VAL A 64 4.77 -18.00 -5.56
N MET A 65 4.30 -17.92 -4.32
CA MET A 65 5.04 -18.39 -3.14
C MET A 65 4.67 -19.81 -2.71
N ASP A 66 3.38 -20.16 -2.76
CA ASP A 66 2.84 -21.40 -2.24
C ASP A 66 2.46 -22.40 -3.35
N GLY A 67 2.54 -21.99 -4.63
CA GLY A 67 2.30 -22.86 -5.78
C GLY A 67 0.84 -23.29 -5.94
N VAL A 68 -0.11 -22.51 -5.41
CA VAL A 68 -1.54 -22.74 -5.67
C VAL A 68 -1.85 -22.51 -7.16
N PRO A 69 -2.85 -23.24 -7.72
CA PRO A 69 -3.23 -23.09 -9.12
C PRO A 69 -3.67 -21.65 -9.40
N CYS A 70 -3.24 -21.13 -10.55
CA CYS A 70 -3.63 -19.83 -11.10
C CYS A 70 -4.96 -19.87 -11.86
#